data_AF-Q1GG20-F1
#
_entry.id   AF-Q1GG20-F1
#
_cell.length_a   1.000
_cell.length_b   1.000
_cell.length_c   1.000
_cell.angle_alpha   90.00
_cell.angle_beta   90.00
_cell.angle_gamma   90.00
#
_symmetry.space_group_name_H-M   'P 1'
#
loop_
_entity.id
_entity.type
_entity.pdbx_description
1 polymer ?
#
loop_
_entity_poly.entity_id
_entity_poly.type
_entity_poly.pdbx_seq_one_letter_code
_entity_poly.pdbx_strand_id
1 'polypeptide(L)'
;MTAKKTASAASKPASKDAAPMVVTGVELKRMPMEQNKPTHPFALFKGPLPKPGDVLEFTLKNGVTYRGKVSEAVESDGEVMAEFSAPLAVVPKE
;
A
#
# COMPACT_ATOMS: atom_id res chain seq x y z
N MET A 1 10.32 -24.82 39.10
CA MET A 1 8.84 -24.74 39.06
C MET A 1 8.52 -23.24 39.12
N THR A 2 7.92 -22.56 38.16
CA THR A 2 6.64 -22.82 37.48
C THR A 2 6.56 -21.94 36.22
N ALA A 3 6.09 -22.52 35.11
CA ALA A 3 5.84 -21.83 33.86
C ALA A 3 4.58 -20.94 33.92
N LYS A 4 4.58 -19.80 33.21
CA LYS A 4 3.34 -19.14 32.78
C LYS A 4 3.40 -18.79 31.30
N LYS A 5 2.66 -19.61 30.56
CA LYS A 5 2.21 -19.51 29.18
C LYS A 5 1.45 -18.19 28.94
N THR A 6 1.86 -17.42 27.94
CA THR A 6 0.94 -16.65 27.10
C THR A 6 1.30 -16.91 25.65
N ALA A 7 0.40 -17.64 24.97
CA ALA A 7 0.40 -17.74 23.53
C ALA A 7 -0.15 -16.41 22.98
N SER A 8 0.57 -15.80 22.04
CA SER A 8 -0.01 -14.86 21.10
C SER A 8 0.60 -15.15 19.74
N ALA A 9 -0.28 -15.65 18.87
CA ALA A 9 -0.19 -15.73 17.42
C ALA A 9 1.22 -15.98 16.85
N ALA A 10 1.51 -17.26 16.59
CA ALA A 10 2.37 -17.62 15.49
C ALA A 10 1.74 -17.10 14.18
N SER A 11 2.35 -16.09 13.58
CA SER A 11 2.18 -15.77 12.16
C SER A 11 3.56 -15.83 11.50
N LYS A 12 3.82 -17.02 10.95
CA LYS A 12 4.72 -17.46 9.88
C LYS A 12 6.03 -16.69 9.58
N PRO A 13 7.14 -17.43 9.35
CA PRO A 13 8.35 -16.87 8.77
C PRO A 13 8.09 -16.62 7.29
N ALA A 14 8.26 -15.38 6.82
CA ALA A 14 8.34 -15.10 5.41
C ALA A 14 9.52 -14.16 5.20
N SER A 15 10.45 -14.65 4.39
CA SER A 15 11.48 -14.01 3.58
C SER A 15 11.81 -12.53 3.83
N LYS A 16 13.06 -12.19 3.55
CA LYS A 16 13.63 -10.84 3.48
C LYS A 16 12.98 -10.02 2.34
N ASP A 17 11.67 -9.82 2.44
CA ASP A 17 10.76 -9.10 1.57
C ASP A 17 10.14 -8.06 2.51
N ALA A 18 10.42 -6.77 2.29
CA ALA A 18 9.99 -5.72 3.19
C ALA A 18 8.47 -5.83 3.41
N ALA A 19 8.03 -5.79 4.67
CA ALA A 19 6.61 -5.81 5.01
C ALA A 19 5.88 -4.69 4.24
N PRO A 20 4.70 -4.95 3.65
CA PRO A 20 3.99 -3.94 2.90
C PRO A 20 3.61 -2.78 3.83
N MET A 21 3.77 -1.57 3.30
CA MET A 21 3.45 -0.34 4.00
C MET A 21 1.93 -0.14 3.96
N VAL A 22 1.28 -0.36 5.10
CA VAL A 22 -0.17 -0.26 5.21
C VAL A 22 -0.57 1.18 5.49
N VAL A 23 -1.36 1.77 4.61
CA VAL A 23 -1.88 3.14 4.75
C VAL A 23 -3.39 3.16 4.62
N THR A 24 -4.02 4.10 5.33
CA THR A 24 -5.47 4.26 5.40
C THR A 24 -5.88 5.64 4.90
N GLY A 25 -7.16 5.80 4.57
CA GLY A 25 -7.66 7.07 4.02
C GLY A 25 -7.12 7.36 2.61
N VAL A 26 -6.70 6.33 1.88
CA VAL A 26 -6.15 6.48 0.53
C VAL A 26 -7.24 6.85 -0.48
N GLU A 27 -6.93 7.85 -1.28
CA GLU A 27 -7.69 8.21 -2.46
C GLU A 27 -6.93 7.74 -3.71
N LEU A 28 -7.47 6.72 -4.37
CA LEU A 28 -6.90 6.18 -5.60
C LEU A 28 -7.43 6.96 -6.81
N LYS A 29 -6.52 7.60 -7.54
CA LYS A 29 -6.80 8.36 -8.77
C LYS A 29 -5.94 7.85 -9.92
N ARG A 30 -6.22 8.31 -11.13
CA ARG A 30 -5.46 7.98 -12.36
C ARG A 30 -5.11 9.28 -13.08
N MET A 31 -3.86 9.41 -13.53
CA MET A 31 -3.42 10.56 -14.33
C MET A 31 -2.68 10.10 -15.60
N PRO A 32 -2.84 10.82 -16.72
CA PRO A 32 -3.90 11.81 -16.98
C PRO A 32 -5.26 11.13 -17.21
N MET A 33 -6.37 11.87 -17.08
CA MET A 33 -7.71 11.35 -17.45
C MET A 33 -7.95 11.37 -18.98
N GLU A 34 -6.94 11.68 -19.78
CA GLU A 34 -7.04 11.74 -21.24
C GLU A 34 -7.09 10.34 -21.84
N GLN A 35 -8.08 10.09 -22.69
CA GLN A 35 -8.40 8.77 -23.27
C GLN A 35 -7.28 8.16 -24.15
N ASN A 36 -6.23 8.93 -24.47
CA ASN A 36 -5.16 8.54 -25.40
C ASN A 36 -3.74 8.61 -24.79
N LYS A 37 -3.60 8.72 -23.47
CA LYS A 37 -2.28 8.70 -22.81
C LYS A 37 -2.17 7.51 -21.85
N PRO A 38 -0.96 6.94 -21.66
CA PRO A 38 -0.73 5.94 -20.64
C PRO A 38 -1.15 6.53 -19.29
N THR A 39 -2.13 5.88 -18.65
CA THR A 39 -2.64 6.31 -17.34
C THR A 39 -1.98 5.50 -16.25
N HIS A 40 -1.38 6.18 -15.28
CA HIS A 40 -0.78 5.53 -14.12
C HIS A 40 -1.69 5.75 -12.91
N PRO A 41 -2.06 4.68 -12.19
CA PRO A 41 -2.75 4.82 -10.92
C PRO A 41 -1.80 5.46 -9.89
N PHE A 42 -2.33 6.36 -9.07
CA PHE A 42 -1.62 6.94 -7.95
C PHE A 42 -2.52 7.00 -6.72
N ALA A 43 -1.92 6.76 -5.55
CA ALA A 43 -2.54 6.82 -4.24
C ALA A 43 -2.18 8.14 -3.56
N LEU A 44 -3.20 8.92 -3.20
CA LEU A 44 -3.05 10.09 -2.32
C LEU A 44 -3.43 9.72 -0.90
N PHE A 45 -2.57 9.99 0.07
CA PHE A 45 -2.84 9.73 1.49
C PHE A 45 -1.98 10.62 2.38
N LYS A 46 -2.35 10.74 3.66
CA LYS A 46 -1.52 11.43 4.65
C LYS A 46 -0.76 10.40 5.46
N GLY A 47 0.54 10.57 5.60
CA GLY A 47 1.36 9.66 6.41
C GLY A 47 2.77 9.49 5.86
N PRO A 48 3.40 8.34 6.14
CA PRO A 48 4.80 8.14 5.80
C PRO A 48 4.99 8.03 4.28
N LEU A 49 6.05 8.66 3.76
CA LEU A 49 6.43 8.62 2.35
C LEU A 49 7.06 7.25 2.01
N PRO A 50 6.44 6.43 1.13
CA PRO A 50 7.02 5.17 0.68
C PRO A 50 8.20 5.44 -0.25
N LYS A 51 9.14 4.50 -0.35
CA LYS A 51 10.24 4.61 -1.31
C LYS A 51 9.86 3.95 -2.64
N PRO A 52 10.46 4.40 -3.75
CA PRO A 52 10.45 3.66 -5.00
C PRO A 52 10.85 2.19 -4.77
N GLY A 53 9.97 1.27 -5.17
CA GLY A 53 10.13 -0.16 -5.02
C GLY A 53 9.46 -0.76 -3.77
N ASP A 54 9.04 0.06 -2.80
CA ASP A 54 8.24 -0.42 -1.67
C ASP A 54 6.87 -0.89 -2.13
N VAL A 55 6.28 -1.79 -1.36
CA VAL A 55 4.92 -2.26 -1.63
C VAL A 55 3.96 -1.55 -0.69
N LEU A 56 3.08 -0.72 -1.26
CA LEU A 56 2.01 -0.05 -0.52
C LEU A 56 0.78 -0.94 -0.51
N GLU A 57 0.17 -1.12 0.66
CA GLU A 57 -1.12 -1.77 0.83
C GLU A 57 -2.10 -0.77 1.41
N PHE A 58 -3.30 -0.67 0.81
CA PHE A 58 -4.30 0.27 1.25
C PHE A 58 -5.71 -0.25 1.04
N THR A 59 -6.59 0.07 1.99
CA THR A 59 -8.02 -0.25 1.90
C THR A 59 -8.80 0.99 1.47
N LEU A 60 -9.55 0.86 0.38
CA LEU A 60 -10.44 1.91 -0.09
C LEU A 60 -11.74 1.95 0.71
N LYS A 61 -12.50 3.05 0.62
CA LYS A 61 -13.78 3.23 1.33
C LYS A 61 -14.84 2.17 1.01
N ASN A 62 -14.72 1.50 -0.14
CA ASN A 62 -15.57 0.38 -0.53
C ASN A 62 -15.21 -0.95 0.17
N GLY A 63 -14.20 -0.95 1.05
CA GLY A 63 -13.74 -2.12 1.79
C GLY A 63 -12.78 -3.02 1.01
N VAL A 64 -12.38 -2.64 -0.21
CA VAL A 64 -11.44 -3.40 -1.04
C VAL A 64 -10.01 -2.99 -0.70
N THR A 65 -9.17 -3.99 -0.42
CA THR A 65 -7.74 -3.80 -0.19
C THR A 65 -6.98 -3.97 -1.50
N TYR A 66 -6.14 -2.99 -1.81
CA TYR A 66 -5.23 -3.02 -2.95
C TYR A 66 -3.79 -3.04 -2.46
N ARG A 67 -2.94 -3.70 -3.23
CA ARG A 67 -1.50 -3.75 -3.01
C ARG A 67 -0.78 -3.40 -4.30
N GLY A 68 0.11 -2.41 -4.23
CA GLY A 68 0.83 -1.87 -5.38
C GLY A 68 2.29 -1.64 -5.07
N LYS A 69 3.16 -1.94 -6.04
CA LYS A 69 4.57 -1.58 -5.94
C LYS A 69 4.74 -0.12 -6.37
N VAL A 70 5.20 0.71 -5.44
CA VAL A 70 5.44 2.13 -5.66
C VAL A 70 6.54 2.29 -6.70
N SER A 71 6.26 3.04 -7.75
CA SER A 71 7.24 3.43 -8.75
C SER A 71 7.94 4.69 -8.31
N GLU A 72 7.16 5.68 -7.88
CA GLU A 72 7.63 6.97 -7.39
C GLU A 72 6.68 7.45 -6.30
N ALA A 73 7.18 8.18 -5.33
CA ALA A 73 6.33 8.83 -4.35
C ALA A 73 6.88 10.21 -4.01
N VAL A 74 5.96 11.16 -3.88
CA VAL A 74 6.26 12.56 -3.58
C VAL A 74 5.39 12.99 -2.42
N GLU A 75 5.98 13.66 -1.44
CA GLU A 75 5.26 14.34 -0.37
C GLU A 75 5.12 15.82 -0.73
N SER A 76 3.89 16.36 -0.63
CA SER A 76 3.60 17.77 -0.82
C SER A 76 2.52 18.20 0.18
N ASP A 77 2.78 19.26 0.94
CA ASP A 77 1.86 19.81 1.94
C ASP A 77 1.35 18.77 2.98
N GLY A 78 2.21 17.80 3.34
CA GLY A 78 1.84 16.72 4.26
C GLY A 78 0.91 15.66 3.66
N GLU A 79 0.72 15.68 2.34
CA GLU A 79 0.02 14.66 1.56
C GLU A 79 1.03 13.92 0.68
N VAL A 80 0.97 12.60 0.71
CA VAL A 80 1.84 11.70 -0.03
C VAL A 80 1.09 11.23 -1.26
N MET A 81 1.70 11.46 -2.43
CA MET A 81 1.28 10.93 -3.72
C MET A 81 2.22 9.80 -4.11
N ALA A 82 1.74 8.56 -4.06
CA ALA A 82 2.48 7.38 -4.49
C ALA A 82 1.96 6.91 -5.86
N GLU A 83 2.79 6.98 -6.89
CA GLU A 83 2.50 6.47 -8.23
C GLU A 83 2.88 5.00 -8.35
N PHE A 84 2.07 4.22 -9.06
CA PHE A 84 2.34 2.83 -9.37
C PHE A 84 2.50 2.65 -10.88
N SER A 85 3.63 2.10 -11.30
CA SER A 85 3.90 1.76 -12.69
C SER A 85 3.27 0.43 -13.11
N ALA A 86 2.92 -0.40 -12.13
CA ALA A 86 2.28 -1.70 -12.32
C ALA A 86 0.79 -1.67 -11.92
N PRO A 87 -0.04 -2.55 -12.49
CA PRO A 87 -1.42 -2.72 -12.03
C PRO A 87 -1.46 -3.12 -10.55
N LEU A 88 -2.42 -2.56 -9.82
CA LEU A 88 -2.64 -2.87 -8.41
C LEU A 88 -3.26 -4.27 -8.28
N ALA A 89 -2.71 -5.07 -7.37
CA ALA A 89 -3.27 -6.36 -6.99
C ALA A 89 -4.38 -6.16 -5.96
N VAL A 90 -5.54 -6.79 -6.16
CA VAL A 90 -6.58 -6.85 -5.14
C VAL A 90 -6.21 -7.92 -4.13
N VAL A 91 -6.19 -7.57 -2.85
CA VAL A 91 -6.00 -8.52 -1.75
C VAL A 91 -7.40 -8.93 -1.27
N PRO A 92 -7.85 -10.17 -1.54
CA PRO A 92 -9.13 -10.64 -1.02
C PRO A 92 -9.07 -10.71 0.51
N LYS A 93 -10.12 -10.26 1.18
CA LYS A 93 -10.34 -10.56 2.60
C LYS A 93 -10.67 -12.05 2.71
N GLU A 94 -9.82 -12.83 3.37
CA GLU A 94 -10.18 -14.16 3.89
C GLU A 94 -11.21 -14.06 5.01
#